data_AF-A0A2V9AVY8-F1
#
_entry.id   AF-A0A2V9AVY8-F1
#
_cell.length_a   1.000
_cell.length_b   1.000
_cell.length_c   1.000
_cell.angle_alpha   90.00
_cell.angle_beta   90.00
_cell.angle_gamma   90.00
#
_symmetry.space_group_name_H-M   'P 1'
#
loop_
_entity.id
_entity.type
_entity.pdbx_description
1 polymer ?
#
loop_
_entity_poly.entity_id
_entity_poly.type
_entity_poly.pdbx_seq_one_letter_code
_entity_poly.pdbx_strand_id
1 'polypeptide(L)'
;MASETTVPANSVESHKASVGGDGLRILEQLPQIIERGAESLTPAEKELLKWVGVFYRRPTPGKFMMRIRMPNGFTRAEQLRAIAELSRRLGNGVVDITTRQQMELRGFTLKGVPEIWEKLEGVDLRSLQTGIDNVRNINGCPLAGLNPHELLDASPVVQDLDRIIVGRDGNPEFTNLPRKFNITVSGCLDNCTHAESQDIALIPAKKAGRIGFNVLVGGKMGSGGFTVASPLNVFVEAFQAAPVVLELIKIYRDHGPREARSKCRFAFLIEQWGLSRLRTELIERLGHELAFQGRDMRSSAHADHLGRTRQKQDGLCAVGLCIPTGRVHSEQLDELARLAEIYGNGEIRLTTAQNAIIPNVPADSAGGLLAEPLLKEFSPRPSPFLRNMVACVGTDYCNLALIETKSRAVALSEALEQRLGASGNPLKIHWSGCPAGCGNHQAADIGFRGFKTRLGGKLTDAVAIYAGGLTGPQAVAGEEILENVPCDENLPEVVAKVIESYRFEKEAREHAALSDPLFAAAGTAGLASRHSPRRVVSPVVSPVRAN
;
A
#
# COMPACT_ATOMS: atom_id res chain seq x y z
N MET A 1 -30.53 -27.50 23.88
CA MET A 1 -29.91 -28.48 22.97
C MET A 1 -28.49 -28.02 22.74
N ALA A 2 -27.53 -28.93 22.83
CA ALA A 2 -26.10 -28.66 22.99
C ALA A 2 -25.57 -27.62 21.99
N SER A 3 -24.85 -26.61 22.49
CA SER A 3 -24.08 -25.71 21.64
C SER A 3 -23.05 -26.54 20.91
N GLU A 4 -23.17 -26.68 19.60
CA GLU A 4 -22.10 -27.22 18.75
C GLU A 4 -20.84 -26.38 19.03
N THR A 5 -19.91 -26.95 19.79
CA THR A 5 -18.56 -26.41 19.92
C THR A 5 -17.90 -26.56 18.57
N THR A 6 -18.09 -25.56 17.72
CA THR A 6 -17.43 -25.42 16.44
C THR A 6 -15.92 -25.40 16.68
N VAL A 7 -15.24 -26.46 16.23
CA VAL A 7 -13.78 -26.53 16.25
C VAL A 7 -13.27 -25.35 15.42
N PRO A 8 -12.39 -24.47 15.96
CA PRO A 8 -11.97 -23.29 15.23
C PRO A 8 -11.22 -23.66 13.95
N ALA A 9 -11.56 -22.99 12.85
CA ALA A 9 -11.12 -23.35 11.50
C ALA A 9 -9.60 -23.18 11.25
N ASN A 10 -8.91 -22.35 12.05
CA ASN A 10 -7.45 -22.27 12.13
C ASN A 10 -7.02 -21.61 13.45
N SER A 11 -5.70 -21.60 13.75
CA SER A 11 -5.17 -21.08 15.01
C SER A 11 -5.56 -19.63 15.33
N VAL A 12 -5.62 -18.74 14.32
CA VAL A 12 -6.01 -17.34 14.55
C VAL A 12 -7.52 -17.22 14.80
N GLU A 13 -8.36 -18.06 14.17
CA GLU A 13 -9.78 -18.14 14.56
C GLU A 13 -9.91 -18.64 16.01
N SER A 14 -9.08 -19.60 16.44
CA SER A 14 -9.03 -20.01 17.86
C SER A 14 -8.67 -18.85 18.78
N HIS A 15 -7.67 -18.03 18.40
CA HIS A 15 -7.26 -16.87 19.20
C HIS A 15 -8.33 -15.79 19.27
N LYS A 16 -9.06 -15.55 18.17
CA LYS A 16 -10.22 -14.65 18.19
C LYS A 16 -11.33 -15.21 19.09
N ALA A 17 -11.63 -16.50 18.99
CA ALA A 17 -12.64 -17.14 19.82
C ALA A 17 -12.30 -17.05 21.33
N SER A 18 -11.02 -17.13 21.71
CA SER A 18 -10.61 -17.00 23.12
C SER A 18 -10.86 -15.62 23.74
N VAL A 19 -11.15 -14.60 22.91
CA VAL A 19 -11.56 -13.26 23.35
C VAL A 19 -13.00 -12.93 22.94
N GLY A 20 -13.84 -13.94 22.69
CA GLY A 20 -15.24 -13.75 22.32
C GLY A 20 -15.46 -13.21 20.91
N GLY A 21 -14.46 -13.37 20.02
CA GLY A 21 -14.50 -12.88 18.64
C GLY A 21 -14.01 -11.45 18.46
N ASP A 22 -13.89 -10.67 19.52
CA ASP A 22 -13.39 -9.29 19.46
C ASP A 22 -11.93 -9.19 19.89
N GLY A 23 -11.03 -9.04 18.92
CA GLY A 23 -9.60 -8.93 19.17
C GLY A 23 -9.18 -7.71 20.01
N LEU A 24 -10.02 -6.67 20.10
CA LEU A 24 -9.72 -5.48 20.91
C LEU A 24 -9.76 -5.75 22.42
N ARG A 25 -10.45 -6.81 22.85
CA ARG A 25 -10.51 -7.21 24.26
C ARG A 25 -9.16 -7.66 24.84
N ILE A 26 -8.11 -7.76 24.00
CA ILE A 26 -6.73 -7.87 24.46
C ILE A 26 -6.31 -6.69 25.36
N LEU A 27 -6.93 -5.51 25.20
CA LEU A 27 -6.71 -4.36 26.06
C LEU A 27 -7.01 -4.66 27.54
N GLU A 28 -8.03 -5.46 27.82
CA GLU A 28 -8.42 -5.88 29.19
C GLU A 28 -7.29 -6.67 29.89
N GLN A 29 -6.47 -7.37 29.11
CA GLN A 29 -5.40 -8.25 29.59
C GLN A 29 -4.02 -7.57 29.54
N LEU A 30 -3.94 -6.38 28.94
CA LEU A 30 -2.66 -5.74 28.66
C LEU A 30 -1.84 -5.42 29.92
N PRO A 31 -2.43 -4.94 31.05
CA PRO A 31 -1.65 -4.70 32.27
C PRO A 31 -0.93 -5.95 32.76
N GLN A 32 -1.60 -7.10 32.76
CA GLN A 32 -1.03 -8.39 33.16
C GLN A 32 -0.02 -8.90 32.13
N ILE A 33 -0.26 -8.67 30.83
CA ILE A 33 0.70 -8.97 29.77
C ILE A 33 2.00 -8.17 29.96
N ILE A 34 1.90 -6.88 30.28
CA ILE A 34 3.06 -6.00 30.55
C ILE A 34 3.83 -6.49 31.79
N GLU A 35 3.13 -6.84 32.87
CA GLU A 35 3.73 -7.32 34.12
C GLU A 35 4.53 -8.61 33.93
N ARG A 36 3.96 -9.60 33.22
CA ARG A 36 4.65 -10.86 32.89
C ARG A 36 5.83 -10.66 31.93
N GLY A 37 5.78 -9.60 31.10
CA GLY A 37 6.86 -9.23 30.19
C GLY A 37 6.83 -9.94 28.83
N ALA A 38 7.64 -9.43 27.90
CA ALA A 38 7.61 -9.82 26.48
C ALA A 38 8.00 -11.28 26.22
N GLU A 39 8.88 -11.86 27.04
CA GLU A 39 9.34 -13.24 26.89
C GLU A 39 8.25 -14.27 27.21
N SER A 40 7.29 -13.90 28.07
CA SER A 40 6.16 -14.75 28.47
C SER A 40 4.97 -14.66 27.52
N LEU A 41 5.07 -13.89 26.43
CA LEU A 41 3.97 -13.75 25.47
C LEU A 41 3.64 -15.07 24.78
N THR A 42 2.38 -15.48 24.92
CA THR A 42 1.85 -16.65 24.22
C THR A 42 1.73 -16.39 22.71
N PRO A 43 1.64 -17.44 21.87
CA PRO A 43 1.34 -17.27 20.44
C PRO A 43 0.05 -16.48 20.19
N ALA A 44 -0.98 -16.71 21.02
CA ALA A 44 -2.25 -16.00 20.93
C ALA A 44 -2.08 -14.50 21.17
N GLU A 45 -1.40 -14.11 22.25
CA GLU A 45 -1.15 -12.71 22.60
C GLU A 45 -0.30 -12.00 21.53
N LYS A 46 0.70 -12.68 20.97
CA LYS A 46 1.51 -12.14 19.85
C LYS A 46 0.66 -11.81 18.62
N GLU A 47 -0.39 -12.57 18.36
CA GLU A 47 -1.34 -12.30 17.27
C GLU A 47 -2.38 -11.25 17.67
N LEU A 48 -2.95 -11.33 18.88
CA LEU A 48 -4.00 -10.45 19.38
C LEU A 48 -3.52 -9.01 19.59
N LEU A 49 -2.28 -8.79 20.05
CA LEU A 49 -1.68 -7.45 20.16
C LEU A 49 -1.68 -6.67 18.83
N LYS A 50 -1.76 -7.37 17.68
CA LYS A 50 -1.85 -6.73 16.36
C LYS A 50 -3.19 -6.02 16.13
N TRP A 51 -4.25 -6.33 16.90
CA TRP A 51 -5.51 -5.56 16.89
C TRP A 51 -5.32 -4.16 17.45
N VAL A 52 -4.38 -3.97 18.37
CA VAL A 52 -4.05 -2.66 18.95
C VAL A 52 -2.77 -2.09 18.34
N GLY A 53 -2.38 -2.63 17.18
CA GLY A 53 -1.25 -2.16 16.40
C GLY A 53 0.12 -2.45 16.98
N VAL A 54 0.24 -3.30 18.00
CA VAL A 54 1.51 -3.73 18.61
C VAL A 54 1.93 -5.06 18.00
N PHE A 55 3.13 -5.10 17.43
CA PHE A 55 3.62 -6.27 16.70
C PHE A 55 4.97 -6.73 17.23
N TYR A 56 4.99 -7.95 17.76
CA TYR A 56 6.22 -8.63 18.16
C TYR A 56 7.15 -8.92 16.96
N ARG A 57 8.45 -8.67 17.12
CA ARG A 57 9.46 -8.77 16.07
C ARG A 57 10.55 -9.77 16.44
N ARG A 58 10.61 -10.90 15.73
CA ARG A 58 11.65 -11.92 15.90
C ARG A 58 13.06 -11.41 15.57
N PRO A 59 13.27 -10.58 14.53
CA PRO A 59 14.60 -10.03 14.23
C PRO A 59 15.17 -9.12 15.33
N THR A 60 14.31 -8.57 16.19
CA THR A 60 14.69 -7.67 17.29
C THR A 60 14.08 -8.19 18.60
N PRO A 61 14.73 -9.17 19.27
CA PRO A 61 14.19 -9.82 20.47
C PRO A 61 13.78 -8.81 21.57
N GLY A 62 12.64 -9.07 22.22
CA GLY A 62 12.07 -8.19 23.25
C GLY A 62 11.51 -6.84 22.73
N LYS A 63 11.63 -6.55 21.43
CA LYS A 63 11.19 -5.29 20.83
C LYS A 63 9.95 -5.46 19.94
N PHE A 64 9.24 -4.35 19.77
CA PHE A 64 7.98 -4.30 19.05
C PHE A 64 8.02 -3.22 17.96
N MET A 65 7.09 -3.36 17.03
CA MET A 65 6.70 -2.33 16.09
C MET A 65 5.28 -1.88 16.45
N MET A 66 5.00 -0.57 16.36
CA MET A 66 3.66 -0.02 16.45
C MET A 66 3.30 0.59 15.11
N ARG A 67 2.16 0.18 14.54
CA ARG A 67 1.63 0.81 13.33
C ARG A 67 0.56 1.82 13.72
N ILE A 68 0.75 3.05 13.27
CA ILE A 68 -0.13 4.18 13.60
C ILE A 68 -1.14 4.36 12.47
N ARG A 69 -2.43 4.46 12.80
CA ARG A 69 -3.52 4.68 11.85
C ARG A 69 -3.52 6.14 11.40
N MET A 70 -3.58 6.36 10.09
CA MET A 70 -3.45 7.69 9.46
C MET A 70 -4.33 7.71 8.20
N PRO A 71 -5.66 7.88 8.35
CA PRO A 71 -6.60 7.80 7.25
C PRO A 71 -6.23 8.81 6.15
N ASN A 72 -6.25 8.37 4.90
CA ASN A 72 -5.82 9.15 3.75
C ASN A 72 -4.34 9.62 3.75
N GLY A 73 -3.55 9.18 4.75
CA GLY A 73 -2.19 9.68 4.96
C GLY A 73 -2.11 11.11 5.47
N PHE A 74 -3.22 11.69 5.95
CA PHE A 74 -3.24 13.07 6.43
C PHE A 74 -2.67 13.12 7.85
N THR A 75 -1.74 14.04 8.06
CA THR A 75 -1.06 14.24 9.35
C THR A 75 -0.76 15.71 9.59
N ARG A 76 -0.39 16.06 10.83
CA ARG A 76 0.04 17.41 11.22
C ARG A 76 1.44 17.41 11.83
N ALA A 77 2.09 18.58 11.85
CA ALA A 77 3.42 18.76 12.41
C ALA A 77 3.53 18.29 13.88
N GLU A 78 2.53 18.60 14.71
CA GLU A 78 2.45 18.14 16.11
C GLU A 78 2.44 16.61 16.25
N GLN A 79 1.78 15.92 15.31
CA GLN A 79 1.72 14.46 15.26
C GLN A 79 3.09 13.87 14.89
N LEU A 80 3.76 14.46 13.90
CA LEU A 80 5.12 14.04 13.51
C LEU A 80 6.11 14.23 14.66
N ARG A 81 6.05 15.35 15.39
CA ARG A 81 6.89 15.59 16.58
C ARG A 81 6.64 14.59 17.70
N ALA A 82 5.38 14.28 17.98
CA ALA A 82 5.04 13.25 18.96
C ALA A 82 5.66 11.90 18.58
N ILE A 83 5.56 11.50 17.30
CA ILE A 83 6.17 10.26 16.80
C ILE A 83 7.70 10.32 16.87
N ALA A 84 8.32 11.46 16.52
CA ALA A 84 9.77 11.65 16.57
C ALA A 84 10.32 11.52 18.00
N GLU A 85 9.66 12.16 18.97
CA GLU A 85 9.98 12.07 20.39
C GLU A 85 9.89 10.63 20.89
N LEU A 86 8.78 9.94 20.59
CA LEU A 86 8.59 8.53 20.96
C LEU A 86 9.66 7.64 20.32
N SER A 87 10.01 7.89 19.05
CA SER A 87 11.05 7.15 18.33
C SER A 87 12.43 7.31 18.96
N ARG A 88 12.82 8.52 19.37
CA ARG A 88 14.09 8.74 20.07
C ARG A 88 14.12 8.11 21.45
N ARG A 89 13.07 8.33 22.23
CA ARG A 89 13.08 8.04 23.68
C ARG A 89 12.76 6.58 24.00
N LEU A 90 11.76 6.03 23.31
CA LEU A 90 11.27 4.67 23.56
C LEU A 90 11.66 3.71 22.45
N GLY A 91 11.81 4.21 21.23
CA GLY A 91 12.12 3.43 20.05
C GLY A 91 13.62 3.25 19.79
N ASN A 92 13.96 3.18 18.50
CA ASN A 92 15.34 3.08 18.02
C ASN A 92 15.74 4.26 17.11
N GLY A 93 15.01 5.37 17.17
CA GLY A 93 15.26 6.56 16.34
C GLY A 93 14.83 6.43 14.87
N VAL A 94 14.19 5.33 14.48
CA VAL A 94 13.77 5.07 13.09
C VAL A 94 12.26 4.87 13.00
N VAL A 95 11.67 5.54 12.01
CA VAL A 95 10.25 5.42 11.62
C VAL A 95 10.19 5.08 10.14
N ASP A 96 9.22 4.27 9.74
CA ASP A 96 9.00 3.99 8.31
C ASP A 96 7.60 4.40 7.85
N ILE A 97 7.54 5.13 6.73
CA ILE A 97 6.32 5.35 5.95
C ILE A 97 6.02 4.07 5.16
N THR A 98 4.75 3.66 5.22
CA THR A 98 4.28 2.41 4.63
C THR A 98 3.61 2.62 3.28
N THR A 99 3.44 1.54 2.51
CA THR A 99 2.65 1.50 1.27
C THR A 99 1.15 1.72 1.46
N ARG A 100 0.72 2.03 2.69
CA ARG A 100 -0.65 2.38 3.06
C ARG A 100 -0.77 3.74 3.70
N GLN A 101 0.19 4.65 3.47
CA GLN A 101 0.14 6.03 3.97
C GLN A 101 0.06 6.10 5.50
N GLN A 102 0.84 5.25 6.17
CA GLN A 102 0.95 5.20 7.64
C GLN A 102 2.41 5.28 8.05
N MET A 103 2.64 5.52 9.34
CA MET A 103 3.95 5.38 9.96
C MET A 103 4.04 4.14 10.87
N GLU A 104 5.22 3.53 10.89
CA GLU A 104 5.57 2.45 11.83
C GLU A 104 6.69 2.90 12.77
N LEU A 105 6.36 3.01 14.06
CA LEU A 105 7.31 3.19 15.16
C LEU A 105 7.95 1.85 15.51
N ARG A 106 9.23 1.81 15.87
CA ARG A 106 9.99 0.58 16.12
C ARG A 106 10.84 0.66 17.37
N GLY A 107 11.28 -0.50 17.86
CA GLY A 107 12.38 -0.59 18.84
C GLY A 107 11.97 -0.42 20.30
N PHE A 108 10.69 -0.18 20.58
CA PHE A 108 10.18 -0.06 21.95
C PHE A 108 9.92 -1.41 22.59
N THR A 109 9.89 -1.43 23.92
CA THR A 109 9.57 -2.59 24.75
C THR A 109 8.08 -2.58 25.10
N LEU A 110 7.55 -3.74 25.49
CA LEU A 110 6.14 -3.86 25.87
C LEU A 110 5.73 -2.87 26.99
N LYS A 111 6.64 -2.55 27.92
CA LYS A 111 6.42 -1.58 29.00
C LYS A 111 6.17 -0.15 28.52
N GLY A 112 6.68 0.22 27.34
CA GLY A 112 6.49 1.55 26.76
C GLY A 112 5.14 1.74 26.05
N VAL A 113 4.35 0.68 25.85
CA VAL A 113 3.09 0.75 25.09
C VAL A 113 2.09 1.75 25.68
N PRO A 114 1.82 1.79 27.00
CA PRO A 114 0.85 2.74 27.56
C PRO A 114 1.24 4.20 27.32
N GLU A 115 2.52 4.53 27.50
CA GLU A 115 3.05 5.87 27.31
C GLU A 115 3.02 6.29 25.83
N ILE A 116 3.34 5.36 24.92
CA ILE A 116 3.22 5.58 23.47
C ILE A 116 1.77 5.94 23.14
N TRP A 117 0.80 5.16 23.64
CA TRP A 117 -0.60 5.47 23.38
C TRP A 117 -0.98 6.82 23.93
N GLU A 118 -0.78 7.08 25.22
CA GLU A 118 -1.10 8.38 25.85
C GLU A 118 -0.61 9.57 25.02
N LYS A 119 0.64 9.51 24.56
CA LYS A 119 1.22 10.56 23.71
C LYS A 119 0.56 10.65 22.33
N LEU A 120 0.28 9.51 21.68
CA LEU A 120 -0.44 9.48 20.40
C LEU A 120 -1.88 10.01 20.56
N GLU A 121 -2.58 9.63 21.62
CA GLU A 121 -3.95 10.08 21.89
C GLU A 121 -4.01 11.60 22.07
N GLY A 122 -3.00 12.18 22.72
CA GLY A 122 -2.88 13.63 22.93
C GLY A 122 -2.73 14.46 21.64
N VAL A 123 -2.42 13.83 20.51
CA VAL A 123 -2.34 14.47 19.18
C VAL A 123 -3.31 13.85 18.17
N ASP A 124 -4.37 13.21 18.67
CA ASP A 124 -5.42 12.55 17.87
C ASP A 124 -4.90 11.46 16.90
N LEU A 125 -3.92 10.67 17.37
CA LEU A 125 -3.44 9.48 16.69
C LEU A 125 -3.81 8.23 17.48
N ARG A 126 -4.01 7.11 16.75
CA ARG A 126 -4.37 5.80 17.31
C ARG A 126 -3.63 4.68 16.58
N SER A 127 -3.57 3.48 17.15
CA SER A 127 -2.98 2.29 16.52
C SER A 127 -3.96 1.12 16.34
N LEU A 128 -5.25 1.34 16.63
CA LEU A 128 -6.30 0.32 16.58
C LEU A 128 -6.54 -0.22 15.16
N GLN A 129 -6.83 -1.52 15.09
CA GLN A 129 -7.20 -2.27 13.89
C GLN A 129 -6.18 -2.18 12.73
N THR A 130 -4.90 -1.94 13.02
CA THR A 130 -3.86 -1.75 11.99
C THR A 130 -3.18 -3.05 11.53
N GLY A 131 -3.45 -4.16 12.23
CA GLY A 131 -2.86 -5.48 11.99
C GLY A 131 -3.87 -6.59 11.71
N ILE A 132 -3.32 -7.77 11.41
CA ILE A 132 -4.04 -9.05 11.30
C ILE A 132 -5.37 -8.98 10.52
N ASP A 133 -6.50 -9.40 11.10
CA ASP A 133 -7.80 -9.62 10.45
C ASP A 133 -8.75 -8.45 10.66
N ASN A 134 -8.27 -7.27 10.26
CA ASN A 134 -8.97 -6.00 10.35
C ASN A 134 -8.99 -5.28 9.01
N VAL A 135 -9.88 -4.29 8.91
CA VAL A 135 -9.78 -3.22 7.91
C VAL A 135 -8.51 -2.42 8.16
N ARG A 136 -7.59 -2.47 7.21
CA ARG A 136 -6.33 -1.72 7.26
C ARG A 136 -6.59 -0.22 7.08
N ASN A 137 -5.52 0.57 7.13
CA ASN A 137 -5.63 1.99 6.82
C ASN A 137 -6.29 2.19 5.46
N ILE A 138 -7.17 3.17 5.41
CA ILE A 138 -7.92 3.51 4.21
C ILE A 138 -7.09 4.51 3.44
N ASN A 139 -6.61 4.06 2.29
CA ASN A 139 -5.79 4.90 1.43
C ASN A 139 -6.68 5.88 0.66
N GLY A 140 -6.09 6.98 0.23
CA GLY A 140 -6.68 7.83 -0.80
C GLY A 140 -5.65 8.82 -1.34
N CYS A 141 -6.09 9.71 -2.24
CA CYS A 141 -5.15 10.62 -2.88
C CYS A 141 -4.51 11.53 -1.83
N PRO A 142 -3.18 11.62 -1.76
CA PRO A 142 -2.54 12.51 -0.79
C PRO A 142 -2.81 13.98 -1.14
N LEU A 143 -3.17 14.32 -2.37
CA LEU A 143 -3.62 15.67 -2.74
C LEU A 143 -5.14 15.82 -2.79
N ALA A 144 -5.91 14.92 -2.15
CA ALA A 144 -7.37 15.05 -2.08
C ALA A 144 -7.79 16.43 -1.54
N GLY A 145 -8.71 17.10 -2.24
CA GLY A 145 -9.19 18.46 -1.95
C GLY A 145 -8.29 19.59 -2.46
N LEU A 146 -7.07 19.27 -2.89
CA LEU A 146 -6.06 20.26 -3.32
C LEU A 146 -5.66 20.09 -4.79
N ASN A 147 -5.79 18.88 -5.34
CA ASN A 147 -5.34 18.54 -6.68
C ASN A 147 -6.23 19.17 -7.77
N PRO A 148 -5.73 20.06 -8.65
CA PRO A 148 -6.51 20.62 -9.76
C PRO A 148 -7.11 19.58 -10.71
N HIS A 149 -6.49 18.39 -10.78
CA HIS A 149 -6.87 17.31 -11.67
C HIS A 149 -7.76 16.24 -11.00
N GLU A 150 -8.21 16.41 -9.76
CA GLU A 150 -9.18 15.46 -9.17
C GLU A 150 -10.61 15.74 -9.65
N LEU A 151 -11.39 14.68 -9.81
CA LEU A 151 -12.81 14.77 -10.17
C LEU A 151 -13.67 15.27 -9.01
N LEU A 152 -13.35 14.83 -7.79
CA LEU A 152 -13.98 15.20 -6.54
C LEU A 152 -13.00 15.00 -5.39
N ASP A 153 -13.18 15.73 -4.29
CA ASP A 153 -12.49 15.41 -3.04
C ASP A 153 -13.12 14.16 -2.42
N ALA A 154 -12.32 13.11 -2.31
CA ALA A 154 -12.76 11.83 -1.77
C ALA A 154 -12.35 11.63 -0.30
N SER A 155 -11.60 12.55 0.29
CA SER A 155 -11.14 12.47 1.67
C SER A 155 -12.28 12.42 2.71
N PRO A 156 -13.45 13.09 2.53
CA PRO A 156 -14.55 12.96 3.50
C PRO A 156 -15.06 11.52 3.62
N VAL A 157 -15.14 10.78 2.51
CA VAL A 157 -15.56 9.36 2.51
C VAL A 157 -14.54 8.49 3.26
N VAL A 158 -13.23 8.78 3.10
CA VAL A 158 -12.17 8.09 3.84
C VAL A 158 -12.33 8.31 5.34
N GLN A 159 -12.54 9.55 5.77
CA GLN A 159 -12.70 9.90 7.19
C GLN A 159 -13.98 9.29 7.78
N ASP A 160 -15.10 9.31 7.06
CA ASP A 160 -16.34 8.70 7.53
C ASP A 160 -16.22 7.19 7.69
N LEU A 161 -15.60 6.51 6.73
CA LEU A 161 -15.33 5.08 6.84
C LEU A 161 -14.45 4.77 8.06
N ASP A 162 -13.39 5.55 8.27
CA ASP A 162 -12.49 5.35 9.40
C ASP A 162 -13.18 5.53 10.74
N ARG A 163 -13.96 6.60 10.86
CA ARG A 163 -14.75 6.94 12.04
C ARG A 163 -15.78 5.86 12.37
N ILE A 164 -16.41 5.25 11.38
CA ILE A 164 -17.41 4.19 11.59
C ILE A 164 -16.74 2.85 11.90
N ILE A 165 -15.68 2.49 11.18
CA ILE A 165 -15.03 1.16 11.26
C ILE A 165 -14.15 1.02 12.50
N VAL A 166 -13.53 2.12 12.94
CA VAL A 166 -12.61 2.15 14.07
C VAL A 166 -13.11 3.14 15.11
N GLY A 167 -13.37 4.39 14.73
CA GLY A 167 -13.77 5.42 15.68
C GLY A 167 -12.71 5.63 16.77
N ARG A 168 -13.13 6.20 17.92
CA ARG A 168 -12.21 6.50 19.03
C ARG A 168 -11.73 5.25 19.75
N ASP A 169 -12.65 4.35 20.08
CA ASP A 169 -12.44 3.24 21.01
C ASP A 169 -12.35 1.87 20.30
N GLY A 170 -12.46 1.85 18.96
CA GLY A 170 -12.63 0.65 18.16
C GLY A 170 -14.09 0.27 17.98
N ASN A 171 -14.40 -0.47 16.91
CA ASN A 171 -15.77 -0.95 16.65
C ASN A 171 -15.79 -2.49 16.47
N PRO A 172 -16.31 -3.24 17.46
CA PRO A 172 -16.39 -4.70 17.42
C PRO A 172 -17.12 -5.28 16.20
N GLU A 173 -17.99 -4.50 15.54
CA GLU A 173 -18.67 -4.93 14.32
C GLU A 173 -17.67 -5.28 13.19
N PHE A 174 -16.47 -4.69 13.23
CA PHE A 174 -15.44 -4.77 12.18
C PHE A 174 -14.10 -5.36 12.66
N THR A 175 -14.05 -5.99 13.85
CA THR A 175 -12.81 -6.56 14.41
C THR A 175 -12.64 -8.06 14.15
N ASN A 176 -13.67 -8.75 13.66
CA ASN A 176 -13.64 -10.20 13.43
C ASN A 176 -13.76 -10.57 11.94
N LEU A 177 -12.90 -10.03 11.09
CA LEU A 177 -12.90 -10.42 9.67
C LEU A 177 -12.22 -11.79 9.47
N PRO A 178 -12.48 -12.51 8.36
CA PRO A 178 -11.76 -13.74 8.03
C PRO A 178 -10.26 -13.51 7.77
N ARG A 179 -9.90 -12.34 7.21
CA ARG A 179 -8.53 -11.93 6.92
C ARG A 179 -8.44 -10.40 6.78
N LYS A 180 -7.22 -9.90 6.57
CA LYS A 180 -6.97 -8.47 6.28
C LYS A 180 -7.86 -7.96 5.14
N PHE A 181 -8.34 -6.72 5.30
CA PHE A 181 -9.18 -6.06 4.32
C PHE A 181 -8.62 -4.67 3.99
N ASN A 182 -8.27 -4.45 2.73
CA ASN A 182 -7.61 -3.25 2.24
C ASN A 182 -8.60 -2.39 1.44
N ILE A 183 -8.65 -1.10 1.72
CA ILE A 183 -9.55 -0.15 1.06
C ILE A 183 -8.74 1.01 0.49
N THR A 184 -9.13 1.49 -0.70
CA THR A 184 -8.74 2.82 -1.19
C THR A 184 -9.96 3.57 -1.69
N VAL A 185 -9.96 4.88 -1.49
CA VAL A 185 -11.00 5.78 -1.99
C VAL A 185 -10.30 6.99 -2.61
N SER A 186 -10.52 7.22 -3.91
CA SER A 186 -9.81 8.28 -4.61
C SER A 186 -10.71 8.97 -5.63
N GLY A 187 -10.64 10.29 -5.66
CA GLY A 187 -11.20 11.11 -6.73
C GLY A 187 -10.15 11.54 -7.78
N CYS A 188 -8.90 11.16 -7.59
CA CYS A 188 -7.79 11.52 -8.46
C CYS A 188 -7.85 10.74 -9.79
N LEU A 189 -7.66 11.45 -10.89
CA LEU A 189 -7.69 10.85 -12.22
C LEU A 189 -6.40 10.09 -12.58
N ASP A 190 -5.29 10.34 -11.86
CA ASP A 190 -3.95 9.87 -12.23
C ASP A 190 -3.42 8.71 -11.36
N ASN A 191 -4.29 7.79 -10.94
CA ASN A 191 -3.92 6.47 -10.38
C ASN A 191 -2.86 6.46 -9.26
N CYS A 192 -2.93 7.39 -8.30
CA CYS A 192 -1.92 7.57 -7.25
C CYS A 192 -2.02 6.62 -6.04
N THR A 193 -2.98 5.69 -5.99
CA THR A 193 -3.30 4.91 -4.76
C THR A 193 -3.32 3.39 -4.91
N HIS A 194 -2.94 2.85 -6.07
CA HIS A 194 -2.92 1.41 -6.37
C HIS A 194 -4.27 0.68 -6.15
N ALA A 195 -5.34 1.20 -6.75
CA ALA A 195 -6.70 0.68 -6.63
C ALA A 195 -6.85 -0.80 -7.00
N GLU A 196 -6.09 -1.27 -7.98
CA GLU A 196 -6.11 -2.64 -8.50
C GLU A 196 -5.74 -3.72 -7.47
N SER A 197 -5.09 -3.36 -6.37
CA SER A 197 -4.59 -4.32 -5.35
C SER A 197 -5.37 -4.29 -4.03
N GLN A 198 -6.50 -3.57 -3.99
CA GLN A 198 -7.32 -3.39 -2.79
C GLN A 198 -8.53 -4.34 -2.79
N ASP A 199 -8.95 -4.80 -1.61
CA ASP A 199 -10.15 -5.63 -1.48
C ASP A 199 -11.40 -4.83 -1.92
N ILE A 200 -11.41 -3.51 -1.66
CA ILE A 200 -12.35 -2.54 -2.24
C ILE A 200 -11.59 -1.31 -2.74
N ALA A 201 -11.94 -0.84 -3.93
CA ALA A 201 -11.53 0.47 -4.41
C ALA A 201 -12.72 1.28 -4.91
N LEU A 202 -12.84 2.52 -4.44
CA LEU A 202 -13.73 3.53 -5.01
C LEU A 202 -12.92 4.45 -5.92
N ILE A 203 -13.22 4.39 -7.21
CA ILE A 203 -12.48 5.10 -8.28
C ILE A 203 -13.37 6.18 -8.93
N PRO A 204 -12.82 7.32 -9.36
CA PRO A 204 -13.63 8.44 -9.85
C PRO A 204 -14.42 8.05 -11.11
N ALA A 205 -15.72 8.34 -11.11
CA ALA A 205 -16.60 7.99 -12.21
C ALA A 205 -17.66 9.07 -12.48
N LYS A 206 -18.14 9.12 -13.73
CA LYS A 206 -19.30 9.93 -14.13
C LYS A 206 -20.43 9.03 -14.66
N LYS A 207 -21.66 9.29 -14.23
CA LYS A 207 -22.86 8.59 -14.71
C LYS A 207 -24.02 9.56 -14.92
N ALA A 208 -24.44 9.74 -16.17
CA ALA A 208 -25.58 10.59 -16.53
C ALA A 208 -25.55 11.97 -15.85
N GLY A 209 -24.40 12.67 -15.95
CA GLY A 209 -24.17 13.97 -15.30
C GLY A 209 -23.77 13.92 -13.83
N ARG A 210 -24.02 12.81 -13.13
CA ARG A 210 -23.64 12.64 -11.71
C ARG A 210 -22.18 12.27 -11.56
N ILE A 211 -21.55 12.80 -10.52
CA ILE A 211 -20.16 12.52 -10.14
C ILE A 211 -20.15 11.62 -8.91
N GLY A 212 -19.30 10.61 -8.93
CA GLY A 212 -19.18 9.68 -7.82
C GLY A 212 -18.08 8.67 -8.09
N PHE A 213 -18.34 7.42 -7.73
CA PHE A 213 -17.37 6.35 -7.80
C PHE A 213 -17.92 5.12 -8.51
N ASN A 214 -17.08 4.47 -9.31
CA ASN A 214 -17.28 3.06 -9.61
C ASN A 214 -16.64 2.22 -8.50
N VAL A 215 -17.24 1.07 -8.19
CA VAL A 215 -16.77 0.15 -7.16
C VAL A 215 -16.00 -1.00 -7.78
N LEU A 216 -14.72 -1.14 -7.43
CA LEU A 216 -13.91 -2.33 -7.74
C LEU A 216 -13.75 -3.20 -6.48
N VAL A 217 -13.68 -4.52 -6.66
CA VAL A 217 -13.62 -5.49 -5.55
C VAL A 217 -12.63 -6.63 -5.83
N GLY A 218 -12.09 -7.20 -4.76
CA GLY A 218 -11.32 -8.45 -4.80
C GLY A 218 -9.84 -8.32 -5.16
N GLY A 219 -9.31 -7.10 -5.24
CA GLY A 219 -7.87 -6.91 -5.45
C GLY A 219 -7.04 -7.43 -4.28
N LYS A 220 -5.93 -8.09 -4.57
CA LYS A 220 -5.00 -8.55 -3.53
C LYS A 220 -3.58 -8.76 -4.02
N MET A 221 -2.62 -8.44 -3.17
CA MET A 221 -1.25 -8.95 -3.25
C MET A 221 -1.00 -10.02 -2.16
N GLY A 222 -0.14 -11.00 -2.46
CA GLY A 222 0.31 -12.02 -1.50
C GLY A 222 -0.36 -13.38 -1.70
N SER A 223 -1.20 -13.82 -0.75
CA SER A 223 -1.77 -15.18 -0.76
C SER A 223 -2.44 -15.53 -2.09
N GLY A 224 -1.94 -16.56 -2.78
CA GLY A 224 -2.41 -16.95 -4.11
C GLY A 224 -2.06 -15.98 -5.23
N GLY A 225 -1.00 -15.17 -5.09
CA GLY A 225 -0.51 -14.23 -6.10
C GLY A 225 -1.27 -12.91 -6.17
N PHE A 226 -0.84 -12.04 -7.10
CA PHE A 226 -1.54 -10.79 -7.43
C PHE A 226 -2.87 -11.08 -8.14
N THR A 227 -3.96 -10.56 -7.59
CA THR A 227 -5.28 -10.50 -8.24
C THR A 227 -5.64 -9.04 -8.44
N VAL A 228 -5.95 -8.67 -9.68
CA VAL A 228 -6.45 -7.34 -10.05
C VAL A 228 -7.91 -7.23 -9.62
N ALA A 229 -8.27 -6.12 -8.97
CA ALA A 229 -9.65 -5.84 -8.56
C ALA A 229 -10.59 -5.77 -9.76
N SER A 230 -11.74 -6.43 -9.66
CA SER A 230 -12.75 -6.50 -10.72
C SER A 230 -13.85 -5.46 -10.49
N PRO A 231 -14.46 -4.91 -11.56
CA PRO A 231 -15.61 -4.02 -11.42
C PRO A 231 -16.82 -4.77 -10.85
N LEU A 232 -17.39 -4.27 -9.76
CA LEU A 232 -18.66 -4.78 -9.20
C LEU A 232 -19.87 -4.37 -10.07
N ASN A 233 -19.64 -3.55 -11.11
CA ASN A 233 -20.68 -2.97 -11.96
C ASN A 233 -21.66 -2.07 -11.21
N VAL A 234 -21.17 -1.35 -10.21
CA VAL A 234 -21.94 -0.43 -9.36
C VAL A 234 -21.33 0.98 -9.43
N PHE A 235 -22.20 1.99 -9.52
CA PHE A 235 -21.89 3.40 -9.36
C PHE A 235 -22.55 3.94 -8.08
N VAL A 236 -21.79 4.70 -7.29
CA VAL A 236 -22.26 5.34 -6.05
C VAL A 236 -21.87 6.80 -6.03
N GLU A 237 -22.76 7.67 -5.55
CA GLU A 237 -22.41 9.05 -5.22
C GLU A 237 -21.72 9.10 -3.85
N ALA A 238 -21.06 10.22 -3.51
CA ALA A 238 -20.25 10.33 -2.31
C ALA A 238 -21.01 9.99 -1.01
N PHE A 239 -22.28 10.41 -0.90
CA PHE A 239 -23.12 10.11 0.26
C PHE A 239 -23.52 8.63 0.38
N GLN A 240 -23.46 7.86 -0.71
CA GLN A 240 -23.77 6.42 -0.73
C GLN A 240 -22.53 5.55 -0.52
N ALA A 241 -21.34 6.14 -0.69
CA ALA A 241 -20.08 5.42 -0.72
C ALA A 241 -19.79 4.67 0.59
N ALA A 242 -19.89 5.34 1.73
CA ALA A 242 -19.62 4.70 3.02
C ALA A 242 -20.59 3.55 3.34
N PRO A 243 -21.93 3.73 3.26
CA PRO A 243 -22.88 2.63 3.45
C PRO A 243 -22.58 1.39 2.60
N VAL A 244 -22.29 1.57 1.31
CA VAL A 244 -22.00 0.47 0.37
C VAL A 244 -20.73 -0.29 0.77
N VAL A 245 -19.66 0.43 1.14
CA VAL A 245 -18.40 -0.19 1.56
C VAL A 245 -18.58 -0.95 2.87
N LEU A 246 -19.33 -0.40 3.84
CA LEU A 246 -19.61 -1.05 5.12
C LEU A 246 -20.36 -2.37 4.93
N GLU A 247 -21.38 -2.40 4.07
CA GLU A 247 -22.11 -3.65 3.81
C GLU A 247 -21.26 -4.69 3.08
N LEU A 248 -20.38 -4.29 2.15
CA LEU A 248 -19.40 -5.22 1.56
C LEU A 248 -18.45 -5.82 2.60
N ILE A 249 -18.01 -5.04 3.59
CA ILE A 249 -17.19 -5.55 4.70
C ILE A 249 -17.99 -6.55 5.54
N LYS A 250 -19.26 -6.28 5.83
CA LYS A 250 -20.14 -7.20 6.58
C LYS A 250 -20.43 -8.48 5.82
N ILE A 251 -20.67 -8.42 4.50
CA ILE A 251 -20.78 -9.60 3.64
C ILE A 251 -19.52 -10.45 3.75
N TYR A 252 -18.34 -9.82 3.68
CA TYR A 252 -17.08 -10.54 3.85
C TYR A 252 -16.92 -11.14 5.25
N ARG A 253 -17.31 -10.41 6.30
CA ARG A 253 -17.30 -10.90 7.69
C ARG A 253 -18.15 -12.16 7.84
N ASP A 254 -19.36 -12.14 7.29
CA ASP A 254 -20.39 -13.14 7.50
C ASP A 254 -20.19 -14.38 6.62
N HIS A 255 -19.68 -14.21 5.39
CA HIS A 255 -19.62 -15.28 4.39
C HIS A 255 -18.19 -15.61 3.92
N GLY A 256 -17.18 -14.84 4.29
CA GLY A 256 -15.82 -15.07 3.82
C GLY A 256 -15.19 -16.35 4.38
N PRO A 257 -14.34 -17.03 3.60
CA PRO A 257 -13.71 -18.29 4.02
C PRO A 257 -12.77 -18.09 5.21
N ARG A 258 -12.84 -18.99 6.21
CA ARG A 258 -12.08 -18.92 7.48
C ARG A 258 -11.15 -20.10 7.74
N GLU A 259 -11.10 -21.10 6.87
CA GLU A 259 -10.30 -22.31 7.07
C GLU A 259 -8.80 -22.07 6.75
N ALA A 260 -8.42 -22.26 5.48
CA ALA A 260 -7.04 -22.09 5.05
C ALA A 260 -6.69 -20.60 4.95
N ARG A 261 -5.81 -20.09 5.83
CA ARG A 261 -5.42 -18.65 5.85
C ARG A 261 -4.89 -18.10 4.52
N SER A 262 -4.32 -18.96 3.67
CA SER A 262 -3.88 -18.63 2.31
C SER A 262 -5.04 -18.40 1.33
N LYS A 263 -6.25 -18.84 1.66
CA LYS A 263 -7.48 -18.74 0.87
C LYS A 263 -8.60 -17.97 1.57
N CYS A 264 -8.29 -17.17 2.60
CA CYS A 264 -9.29 -16.44 3.41
C CYS A 264 -9.59 -15.01 2.94
N ARG A 265 -8.90 -14.47 1.92
CA ARG A 265 -9.10 -13.07 1.44
C ARG A 265 -10.42 -12.90 0.70
N PHE A 266 -10.94 -11.67 0.64
CA PHE A 266 -12.21 -11.35 -0.03
C PHE A 266 -12.27 -11.80 -1.50
N ALA A 267 -11.12 -11.76 -2.20
CA ALA A 267 -10.99 -12.29 -3.55
C ALA A 267 -11.48 -13.74 -3.71
N PHE A 268 -11.25 -14.60 -2.72
CA PHE A 268 -11.65 -16.02 -2.78
C PHE A 268 -13.16 -16.19 -2.54
N LEU A 269 -13.78 -15.32 -1.74
CA LEU A 269 -15.24 -15.27 -1.66
C LEU A 269 -15.84 -14.88 -3.01
N ILE A 270 -15.27 -13.88 -3.69
CA ILE A 270 -15.69 -13.45 -5.02
C ILE A 270 -15.48 -14.55 -6.06
N GLU A 271 -14.37 -15.28 -6.00
CA GLU A 271 -14.12 -16.43 -6.86
C GLU A 271 -15.20 -17.52 -6.69
N GLN A 272 -15.62 -17.79 -5.45
CA GLN A 272 -16.66 -18.76 -5.15
C GLN A 272 -18.07 -18.29 -5.56
N TRP A 273 -18.40 -17.02 -5.29
CA TRP A 273 -19.75 -16.49 -5.48
C TRP A 273 -20.01 -15.95 -6.88
N GLY A 274 -18.97 -15.42 -7.53
CA GLY A 274 -19.11 -14.54 -8.69
C GLY A 274 -19.60 -13.14 -8.31
N LEU A 275 -19.31 -12.17 -9.18
CA LEU A 275 -19.65 -10.76 -8.97
C LEU A 275 -21.18 -10.52 -8.95
N SER A 276 -21.94 -11.27 -9.75
CA SER A 276 -23.40 -11.12 -9.82
C SER A 276 -24.06 -11.43 -8.48
N ARG A 277 -23.70 -12.56 -7.84
CA ARG A 277 -24.22 -12.93 -6.53
C ARG A 277 -23.81 -11.93 -5.45
N LEU A 278 -22.55 -11.49 -5.44
CA LEU A 278 -22.08 -10.48 -4.49
C LEU A 278 -22.89 -9.18 -4.62
N ARG A 279 -23.17 -8.74 -5.85
CA ARG A 279 -23.98 -7.55 -6.10
C ARG A 279 -25.42 -7.71 -5.63
N THR A 280 -26.03 -8.88 -5.86
CA THR A 280 -27.39 -9.19 -5.36
C THR A 280 -27.45 -9.11 -3.85
N GLU A 281 -26.54 -9.80 -3.14
CA GLU A 281 -26.46 -9.76 -1.68
C GLU A 281 -26.27 -8.33 -1.15
N LEU A 282 -25.43 -7.52 -1.79
CA LEU A 282 -25.22 -6.12 -1.43
C LEU A 282 -26.52 -5.30 -1.55
N ILE A 283 -27.26 -5.45 -2.65
CA ILE A 283 -28.54 -4.75 -2.88
C ILE A 283 -29.59 -5.18 -1.85
N GLU A 284 -29.67 -6.48 -1.56
CA GLU A 284 -30.58 -7.03 -0.55
C GLU A 284 -30.30 -6.45 0.84
N ARG A 285 -29.02 -6.38 1.26
CA ARG A 285 -28.64 -5.80 2.55
C ARG A 285 -28.91 -4.30 2.65
N LEU A 286 -28.72 -3.56 1.56
CA LEU A 286 -29.01 -2.13 1.51
C LEU A 286 -30.51 -1.84 1.46
N GLY A 287 -31.32 -2.77 0.94
CA GLY A 287 -32.77 -2.61 0.81
C GLY A 287 -33.20 -1.69 -0.34
N HIS A 288 -32.28 -1.35 -1.25
CA HIS A 288 -32.59 -0.53 -2.43
C HIS A 288 -31.61 -0.79 -3.59
N GLU A 289 -32.08 -0.54 -4.80
CA GLU A 289 -31.29 -0.72 -6.01
C GLU A 289 -30.12 0.26 -6.12
N LEU A 290 -29.01 -0.22 -6.68
CA LEU A 290 -27.82 0.57 -6.98
C LEU A 290 -27.68 0.80 -8.48
N ALA A 291 -27.27 2.00 -8.85
CA ALA A 291 -27.01 2.34 -10.24
C ALA A 291 -25.90 1.44 -10.79
N PHE A 292 -26.06 0.92 -12.02
CA PHE A 292 -24.97 0.26 -12.75
C PHE A 292 -23.74 1.17 -12.87
N GLN A 293 -22.53 0.62 -13.06
CA GLN A 293 -21.32 1.44 -13.16
C GLN A 293 -21.42 2.58 -14.21
N GLY A 294 -20.75 3.69 -13.93
CA GLY A 294 -20.56 4.82 -14.82
C GLY A 294 -19.29 4.69 -15.66
N ARG A 295 -18.93 5.77 -16.36
CA ARG A 295 -17.66 5.88 -17.07
C ARG A 295 -16.53 6.09 -16.06
N ASP A 296 -15.53 5.20 -16.08
CA ASP A 296 -14.27 5.39 -15.36
C ASP A 296 -13.58 6.65 -15.88
N MET A 297 -13.26 7.58 -14.98
CA MET A 297 -12.67 8.86 -15.34
C MET A 297 -11.15 8.87 -15.21
N ARG A 298 -10.54 7.79 -14.69
CA ARG A 298 -9.09 7.70 -14.54
C ARG A 298 -8.41 7.70 -15.91
N SER A 299 -7.30 8.44 -16.00
CA SER A 299 -6.40 8.42 -17.15
C SER A 299 -5.52 7.17 -17.12
N SER A 300 -4.69 6.96 -18.14
CA SER A 300 -3.59 5.99 -18.10
C SER A 300 -2.35 6.52 -17.35
N ALA A 301 -2.35 7.80 -16.93
CA ALA A 301 -1.23 8.41 -16.25
C ALA A 301 -1.11 7.92 -14.80
N HIS A 302 0.09 8.06 -14.25
CA HIS A 302 0.38 7.83 -12.85
C HIS A 302 0.97 9.09 -12.22
N ALA A 303 0.41 9.52 -11.10
CA ALA A 303 0.91 10.63 -10.30
C ALA A 303 1.59 10.13 -9.02
N ASP A 304 2.87 10.47 -8.87
CA ASP A 304 3.65 10.28 -7.64
C ASP A 304 3.53 11.45 -6.66
N HIS A 305 3.04 12.59 -7.15
CA HIS A 305 2.90 13.85 -6.44
C HIS A 305 4.21 14.43 -5.89
N LEU A 306 5.37 14.05 -6.45
CA LEU A 306 6.67 14.59 -6.08
C LEU A 306 7.01 15.86 -6.85
N GLY A 307 7.77 16.77 -6.22
CA GLY A 307 8.08 18.08 -6.77
C GLY A 307 7.00 19.12 -6.47
N ARG A 308 7.18 20.33 -7.03
CA ARG A 308 6.23 21.44 -6.85
C ARG A 308 5.04 21.27 -7.79
N THR A 309 3.84 21.19 -7.22
CA THR A 309 2.57 21.09 -7.96
C THR A 309 1.63 22.22 -7.54
N ARG A 310 1.00 22.91 -8.50
CA ARG A 310 -0.01 23.94 -8.19
C ARG A 310 -1.25 23.29 -7.54
N GLN A 311 -1.84 23.97 -6.56
CA GLN A 311 -3.12 23.55 -5.97
C GLN A 311 -4.32 24.24 -6.64
N LYS A 312 -5.52 23.76 -6.34
CA LYS A 312 -6.78 24.42 -6.74
C LYS A 312 -6.90 25.84 -6.18
N GLN A 313 -6.36 26.04 -4.99
CA GLN A 313 -6.33 27.30 -4.28
C GLN A 313 -5.29 28.23 -4.92
N ASP A 314 -5.73 29.43 -5.31
CA ASP A 314 -4.84 30.39 -5.97
C ASP A 314 -3.68 30.81 -5.07
N GLY A 315 -2.50 30.95 -5.66
CA GLY A 315 -1.27 31.31 -4.95
C GLY A 315 -0.65 30.17 -4.12
N LEU A 316 -1.28 29.00 -4.02
CA LEU A 316 -0.76 27.86 -3.23
C LEU A 316 -0.23 26.73 -4.11
N CYS A 317 0.78 26.04 -3.56
CA CYS A 317 1.36 24.84 -4.15
C CYS A 317 1.57 23.75 -3.08
N ALA A 318 1.72 22.52 -3.55
CA ALA A 318 2.21 21.40 -2.75
C ALA A 318 3.63 21.04 -3.19
N VAL A 319 4.48 20.68 -2.24
CA VAL A 319 5.84 20.21 -2.50
C VAL A 319 5.97 18.78 -2.01
N GLY A 320 6.02 17.84 -2.95
CA GLY A 320 6.27 16.43 -2.64
C GLY A 320 7.75 16.10 -2.57
N LEU A 321 8.12 15.36 -1.54
CA LEU A 321 9.48 15.04 -1.14
C LEU A 321 9.71 13.53 -1.23
N CYS A 322 10.73 13.11 -1.96
CA CYS A 322 11.11 11.71 -2.01
C CYS A 322 11.78 11.33 -0.70
N ILE A 323 11.22 10.37 0.02
CA ILE A 323 11.84 9.80 1.21
C ILE A 323 12.39 8.44 0.79
N PRO A 324 13.71 8.27 0.68
CA PRO A 324 14.30 7.04 0.16
C PRO A 324 13.77 5.81 0.90
N THR A 325 13.02 4.97 0.18
CA THR A 325 12.36 3.76 0.71
C THR A 325 11.40 4.01 1.90
N GLY A 326 11.00 5.25 2.14
CA GLY A 326 10.15 5.67 3.26
C GLY A 326 10.77 5.58 4.63
N ARG A 327 12.10 5.42 4.76
CA ARG A 327 12.76 5.37 6.07
C ARG A 327 13.13 6.78 6.52
N VAL A 328 12.77 7.12 7.75
CA VAL A 328 12.96 8.46 8.33
C VAL A 328 13.57 8.34 9.73
N HIS A 329 14.61 9.11 10.00
CA HIS A 329 15.15 9.29 11.34
C HIS A 329 14.35 10.33 12.12
N SER A 330 14.32 10.21 13.44
CA SER A 330 13.56 11.11 14.31
C SER A 330 13.86 12.60 14.11
N GLU A 331 15.12 12.96 13.88
CA GLU A 331 15.58 14.32 13.65
C GLU A 331 15.06 14.85 12.32
N GLN A 332 15.08 14.01 11.27
CA GLN A 332 14.49 14.34 9.97
C GLN A 332 12.97 14.50 10.06
N LEU A 333 12.31 13.75 10.94
CA LEU A 333 10.87 13.84 11.16
C LEU A 333 10.47 15.14 11.87
N ASP A 334 11.23 15.55 12.89
CA ASP A 334 11.08 16.85 13.56
C ASP A 334 11.34 18.01 12.59
N GLU A 335 12.37 17.88 11.75
CA GLU A 335 12.68 18.90 10.76
C GLU A 335 11.60 18.98 9.69
N LEU A 336 11.06 17.86 9.21
CA LEU A 336 9.91 17.85 8.31
C LEU A 336 8.68 18.55 8.94
N ALA A 337 8.44 18.35 10.24
CA ALA A 337 7.38 19.03 10.97
C ALA A 337 7.63 20.55 11.05
N ARG A 338 8.86 20.99 11.33
CA ARG A 338 9.26 22.41 11.32
C ARG A 338 9.02 23.03 9.94
N LEU A 339 9.46 22.38 8.87
CA LEU A 339 9.31 22.86 7.50
C LEU A 339 7.83 23.01 7.11
N ALA A 340 6.98 22.08 7.53
CA ALA A 340 5.55 22.15 7.25
C ALA A 340 4.87 23.36 7.91
N GLU A 341 5.33 23.78 9.10
CA GLU A 341 4.80 24.97 9.79
C GLU A 341 5.34 26.28 9.24
N ILE A 342 6.62 26.32 8.84
CA ILE A 342 7.25 27.55 8.34
C ILE A 342 6.80 27.86 6.92
N TYR A 343 6.73 26.85 6.06
CA TYR A 343 6.44 27.05 4.64
C TYR A 343 5.01 26.73 4.26
N GLY A 344 4.29 25.92 5.04
CA GLY A 344 2.89 25.54 4.81
C GLY A 344 1.98 25.98 5.96
N ASN A 345 1.00 25.14 6.28
CA ASN A 345 0.07 25.34 7.40
C ASN A 345 0.21 24.27 8.50
N GLY A 346 1.36 23.59 8.55
CA GLY A 346 1.62 22.48 9.46
C GLY A 346 1.00 21.14 9.04
N GLU A 347 0.35 21.04 7.87
CA GLU A 347 -0.06 19.74 7.31
C GLU A 347 1.11 19.00 6.67
N ILE A 348 1.11 17.67 6.80
CA ILE A 348 1.97 16.77 6.04
C ILE A 348 1.11 15.61 5.53
N ARG A 349 1.32 15.20 4.27
CA ARG A 349 0.53 14.14 3.64
C ARG A 349 1.42 13.01 3.14
N LEU A 350 1.12 11.78 3.55
CA LEU A 350 1.89 10.59 3.21
C LEU A 350 1.36 9.93 1.94
N THR A 351 2.24 9.35 1.13
CA THR A 351 1.87 8.70 -0.13
C THR A 351 1.99 7.18 -0.05
N THR A 352 1.30 6.46 -0.95
CA THR A 352 1.45 5.00 -1.06
C THR A 352 2.80 4.57 -1.62
N ALA A 353 3.54 5.50 -2.23
CA ALA A 353 4.93 5.33 -2.65
C ALA A 353 5.92 5.64 -1.51
N GLN A 354 5.45 5.73 -0.27
CA GLN A 354 6.26 5.91 0.94
C GLN A 354 6.94 7.30 1.04
N ASN A 355 6.38 8.31 0.38
CA ASN A 355 6.88 9.68 0.38
C ASN A 355 6.02 10.60 1.27
N ALA A 356 6.45 11.85 1.43
CA ALA A 356 5.71 12.89 2.13
C ALA A 356 5.51 14.13 1.26
N ILE A 357 4.45 14.89 1.53
CA ILE A 357 4.11 16.13 0.84
C ILE A 357 3.83 17.20 1.89
N ILE A 358 4.41 18.39 1.68
CA ILE A 358 4.03 19.61 2.39
C ILE A 358 3.05 20.37 1.48
N PRO A 359 1.73 20.35 1.76
CA PRO A 359 0.77 21.14 1.03
C PRO A 359 0.72 22.59 1.54
N ASN A 360 -0.06 23.41 0.85
CA ASN A 360 -0.48 24.75 1.26
C ASN A 360 0.71 25.71 1.39
N VAL A 361 1.74 25.49 0.58
CA VAL A 361 2.92 26.34 0.51
C VAL A 361 2.63 27.53 -0.39
N PRO A 362 2.72 28.79 0.07
CA PRO A 362 2.64 29.94 -0.80
C PRO A 362 3.67 29.83 -1.93
N ALA A 363 3.25 30.06 -3.17
CA ALA A 363 4.08 29.83 -4.35
C ALA A 363 5.40 30.60 -4.30
N ASP A 364 5.38 31.81 -3.73
CA ASP A 364 6.56 32.68 -3.55
C ASP A 364 7.50 32.17 -2.44
N SER A 365 6.98 31.46 -1.44
CA SER A 365 7.77 30.84 -0.36
C SER A 365 8.39 29.50 -0.76
N ALA A 366 7.91 28.88 -1.85
CA ALA A 366 8.39 27.57 -2.29
C ALA A 366 9.90 27.56 -2.60
N GLY A 367 10.47 28.67 -3.06
CA GLY A 367 11.91 28.79 -3.29
C GLY A 367 12.73 28.61 -2.01
N GLY A 368 12.26 29.16 -0.88
CA GLY A 368 12.90 29.00 0.42
C GLY A 368 12.86 27.54 0.89
N LEU A 369 11.69 26.90 0.80
CA LEU A 369 11.55 25.48 1.14
C LEU A 369 12.51 24.61 0.32
N LEU A 370 12.57 24.82 -0.99
CA LEU A 370 13.44 24.07 -1.90
C LEU A 370 14.94 24.22 -1.61
N ALA A 371 15.34 25.25 -0.85
CA ALA A 371 16.72 25.50 -0.46
C ALA A 371 17.10 24.91 0.91
N GLU A 372 16.14 24.38 1.67
CA GLU A 372 16.38 23.85 3.02
C GLU A 372 17.31 22.63 3.01
N PRO A 373 18.22 22.49 4.00
CA PRO A 373 19.22 21.41 4.00
C PRO A 373 18.63 20.01 3.90
N LEU A 374 17.50 19.75 4.58
CA LEU A 374 16.83 18.44 4.56
C LEU A 374 16.42 18.02 3.14
N LEU A 375 16.14 18.96 2.24
CA LEU A 375 15.73 18.63 0.86
C LEU A 375 16.87 18.10 -0.02
N LYS A 376 18.12 18.11 0.47
CA LYS A 376 19.20 17.34 -0.15
C LYS A 376 19.04 15.84 0.07
N GLU A 377 18.47 15.45 1.21
CA GLU A 377 18.17 14.07 1.57
C GLU A 377 16.76 13.68 1.09
N PHE A 378 15.78 14.56 1.29
CA PHE A 378 14.39 14.38 0.87
C PHE A 378 14.07 15.14 -0.41
N SER A 379 14.77 14.75 -1.49
CA SER A 379 14.74 15.52 -2.74
C SER A 379 13.35 15.59 -3.37
N PRO A 380 12.89 16.77 -3.81
CA PRO A 380 11.68 16.91 -4.64
C PRO A 380 11.92 16.49 -6.11
N ARG A 381 13.19 16.29 -6.50
CA ARG A 381 13.62 15.89 -7.84
C ARG A 381 14.66 14.77 -7.73
N PRO A 382 14.29 13.60 -7.18
CA PRO A 382 15.20 12.48 -7.07
C PRO A 382 15.50 11.88 -8.44
N SER A 383 16.49 10.98 -8.47
CA SER A 383 16.77 10.09 -9.61
C SER A 383 15.51 9.45 -10.20
N PRO A 384 15.41 9.27 -11.54
CA PRO A 384 14.34 8.50 -12.16
C PRO A 384 14.20 7.07 -11.63
N PHE A 385 15.28 6.49 -11.11
CA PHE A 385 15.31 5.14 -10.55
C PHE A 385 14.87 5.10 -9.07
N LEU A 386 14.91 6.23 -8.37
CA LEU A 386 14.51 6.36 -6.97
C LEU A 386 13.09 6.93 -6.81
N ARG A 387 12.65 7.80 -7.74
CA ARG A 387 11.41 8.59 -7.65
C ARG A 387 10.16 7.77 -7.33
N ASN A 388 10.01 6.63 -8.00
CA ASN A 388 8.89 5.69 -7.82
C ASN A 388 9.36 4.38 -7.18
N MET A 389 10.42 4.43 -6.38
CA MET A 389 10.92 3.28 -5.67
C MET A 389 10.05 2.97 -4.46
N VAL A 390 9.65 1.72 -4.33
CA VAL A 390 8.94 1.22 -3.14
C VAL A 390 9.70 0.02 -2.61
N ALA A 391 9.98 -0.01 -1.31
CA ALA A 391 10.59 -1.14 -0.67
C ALA A 391 9.85 -1.52 0.62
N CYS A 392 9.56 -2.81 0.77
CA CYS A 392 9.09 -3.31 2.05
C CYS A 392 10.20 -3.21 3.11
N VAL A 393 9.90 -3.54 4.36
CA VAL A 393 10.88 -3.38 5.45
C VAL A 393 12.07 -4.35 5.39
N GLY A 394 11.93 -5.48 4.69
CA GLY A 394 13.00 -6.49 4.61
C GLY A 394 13.30 -7.19 5.94
N THR A 395 14.46 -7.86 5.98
CA THR A 395 14.95 -8.62 7.15
C THR A 395 15.33 -7.74 8.34
N ASP A 396 15.44 -6.42 8.16
CA ASP A 396 15.68 -5.47 9.27
C ASP A 396 14.71 -5.71 10.43
N TYR A 397 13.41 -5.86 10.11
CA TYR A 397 12.35 -5.92 11.12
C TYR A 397 11.21 -6.90 10.83
N CYS A 398 11.12 -7.50 9.63
CA CYS A 398 9.97 -8.36 9.28
C CYS A 398 10.20 -9.84 9.60
N ASN A 399 9.24 -10.43 10.32
CA ASN A 399 9.23 -11.87 10.63
C ASN A 399 9.08 -12.77 9.40
N LEU A 400 8.65 -12.23 8.25
CA LEU A 400 8.39 -12.98 7.01
C LEU A 400 9.45 -12.73 5.93
N ALA A 401 10.31 -11.72 6.09
CA ALA A 401 11.26 -11.37 5.07
C ALA A 401 12.37 -12.42 4.98
N LEU A 402 12.82 -12.67 3.76
CA LEU A 402 13.89 -13.61 3.43
C LEU A 402 15.21 -12.89 3.10
N ILE A 403 15.12 -11.64 2.63
CA ILE A 403 16.25 -10.78 2.28
C ILE A 403 16.08 -9.36 2.85
N GLU A 404 17.18 -8.64 2.96
CA GLU A 404 17.19 -7.18 3.16
C GLU A 404 16.64 -6.50 1.89
N THR A 405 15.94 -5.38 2.02
CA THR A 405 15.35 -4.70 0.84
C THR A 405 15.56 -3.20 0.77
N LYS A 406 15.55 -2.46 1.89
CA LYS A 406 15.56 -0.99 1.85
C LYS A 406 16.93 -0.47 1.42
N SER A 407 17.99 -0.89 2.11
CA SER A 407 19.35 -0.43 1.78
C SER A 407 19.78 -0.94 0.40
N ARG A 408 19.45 -2.19 0.06
CA ARG A 408 19.68 -2.74 -1.28
C ARG A 408 18.98 -1.95 -2.39
N ALA A 409 17.74 -1.52 -2.17
CA ALA A 409 16.99 -0.77 -3.17
C ALA A 409 17.63 0.61 -3.43
N VAL A 410 18.07 1.31 -2.39
CA VAL A 410 18.81 2.58 -2.52
C VAL A 410 20.12 2.37 -3.28
N ALA A 411 20.94 1.40 -2.88
CA ALA A 411 22.22 1.11 -3.54
C ALA A 411 22.04 0.72 -5.02
N LEU A 412 20.99 -0.05 -5.35
CA LEU A 412 20.67 -0.36 -6.74
C LEU A 412 20.30 0.90 -7.52
N SER A 413 19.54 1.82 -6.94
CA SER A 413 19.14 3.07 -7.61
C SER A 413 20.34 3.93 -8.00
N GLU A 414 21.31 4.05 -7.10
CA GLU A 414 22.55 4.80 -7.31
C GLU A 414 23.40 4.14 -8.40
N ALA A 415 23.54 2.81 -8.36
CA ALA A 415 24.28 2.06 -9.37
C ALA A 415 23.63 2.15 -10.76
N LEU A 416 22.29 2.15 -10.84
CA LEU A 416 21.55 2.33 -12.10
C LEU A 416 21.72 3.75 -12.64
N GLU A 417 21.66 4.77 -11.80
CA GLU A 417 21.91 6.15 -12.22
C GLU A 417 23.33 6.36 -12.76
N GLN A 418 24.33 5.79 -12.09
CA GLN A 418 25.72 5.86 -12.58
C GLN A 418 25.90 5.19 -13.94
N ARG A 419 25.17 4.11 -14.20
CA ARG A 419 25.26 3.33 -15.47
C ARG A 419 24.43 3.90 -16.61
N LEU A 420 23.17 4.22 -16.34
CA LEU A 420 22.17 4.60 -17.34
C LEU A 420 22.01 6.12 -17.46
N GLY A 421 22.64 6.88 -16.57
CA GLY A 421 22.51 8.32 -16.45
C GLY A 421 21.27 8.75 -15.67
N ALA A 422 21.25 10.00 -15.23
CA ALA A 422 20.16 10.60 -14.44
C ALA A 422 18.95 11.06 -15.29
N SER A 423 18.91 10.69 -16.58
CA SER A 423 17.91 11.17 -17.54
C SER A 423 16.90 10.08 -17.91
N GLY A 424 15.74 10.53 -18.41
CA GLY A 424 14.67 9.66 -18.88
C GLY A 424 13.46 9.59 -17.95
N ASN A 425 12.45 8.86 -18.40
CA ASN A 425 11.19 8.74 -17.68
C ASN A 425 11.37 7.88 -16.41
N PRO A 426 10.85 8.33 -15.25
CA PRO A 426 10.87 7.56 -14.02
C PRO A 426 10.22 6.19 -14.18
N LEU A 427 10.81 5.18 -13.56
CA LEU A 427 10.30 3.81 -13.55
C LEU A 427 9.79 3.45 -12.15
N LYS A 428 8.66 2.75 -12.08
CA LYS A 428 8.18 2.12 -10.84
C LYS A 428 9.07 0.91 -10.56
N ILE A 429 9.90 0.99 -9.52
CA ILE A 429 10.86 -0.04 -9.12
C ILE A 429 10.50 -0.54 -7.72
N HIS A 430 9.96 -1.75 -7.60
CA HIS A 430 9.34 -2.20 -6.36
C HIS A 430 10.01 -3.46 -5.77
N TRP A 431 10.31 -3.41 -4.48
CA TRP A 431 11.01 -4.46 -3.73
C TRP A 431 10.14 -5.12 -2.66
N SER A 432 10.00 -6.43 -2.74
CA SER A 432 9.36 -7.27 -1.74
C SER A 432 10.32 -8.35 -1.24
N GLY A 433 10.66 -8.34 0.04
CA GLY A 433 11.61 -9.30 0.62
C GLY A 433 11.07 -10.72 0.82
N CYS A 434 9.80 -10.98 0.46
CA CYS A 434 9.18 -12.30 0.46
C CYS A 434 7.90 -12.33 -0.40
N PRO A 435 7.29 -13.52 -0.63
CA PRO A 435 6.07 -13.68 -1.43
C PRO A 435 4.82 -12.96 -0.91
N ALA A 436 4.84 -12.42 0.32
CA ALA A 436 3.73 -11.62 0.84
C ALA A 436 3.48 -10.35 0.03
N GLY A 437 4.49 -9.85 -0.70
CA GLY A 437 4.35 -8.79 -1.69
C GLY A 437 4.03 -7.41 -1.11
N CYS A 438 4.43 -7.10 0.12
CA CYS A 438 4.12 -5.82 0.76
C CYS A 438 4.65 -4.58 0.01
N GLY A 439 5.67 -4.74 -0.84
CA GLY A 439 6.18 -3.69 -1.73
C GLY A 439 5.51 -3.65 -3.10
N ASN A 440 4.48 -4.46 -3.36
CA ASN A 440 3.72 -4.49 -4.61
C ASN A 440 4.56 -4.73 -5.88
N HIS A 441 5.50 -5.68 -5.82
CA HIS A 441 6.44 -5.96 -6.92
C HIS A 441 5.76 -6.30 -8.26
N GLN A 442 4.63 -7.01 -8.27
CA GLN A 442 3.92 -7.35 -9.51
C GLN A 442 3.11 -6.17 -10.11
N ALA A 443 3.01 -5.03 -9.42
CA ALA A 443 2.32 -3.83 -9.93
C ALA A 443 3.31 -2.78 -10.48
N ALA A 444 4.59 -3.13 -10.55
CA ALA A 444 5.68 -2.22 -10.93
C ALA A 444 6.11 -2.42 -12.38
N ASP A 445 6.78 -1.41 -12.93
CA ASP A 445 7.44 -1.56 -14.23
C ASP A 445 8.52 -2.63 -14.12
N ILE A 446 9.34 -2.56 -13.07
CA ILE A 446 10.31 -3.58 -12.66
C ILE A 446 10.08 -3.95 -11.18
N GLY A 447 9.86 -5.23 -10.90
CA GLY A 447 9.56 -5.74 -9.57
C GLY A 447 10.55 -6.78 -9.08
N PHE A 448 10.83 -6.82 -7.77
CA PHE A 448 11.71 -7.79 -7.15
C PHE A 448 10.99 -8.57 -6.04
N ARG A 449 10.99 -9.90 -6.15
CA ARG A 449 10.57 -10.81 -5.08
C ARG A 449 11.78 -11.55 -4.51
N GLY A 450 12.14 -11.21 -3.29
CA GLY A 450 13.27 -11.78 -2.57
C GLY A 450 13.00 -13.16 -1.99
N PHE A 451 14.03 -14.01 -2.04
CA PHE A 451 14.08 -15.32 -1.41
C PHE A 451 15.53 -15.74 -1.16
N LYS A 452 15.73 -16.87 -0.47
CA LYS A 452 17.06 -17.48 -0.29
C LYS A 452 17.17 -18.72 -1.17
N THR A 453 18.31 -18.87 -1.84
CA THR A 453 18.63 -20.03 -2.67
C THR A 453 20.06 -20.50 -2.41
N ARG A 454 20.44 -21.67 -2.95
CA ARG A 454 21.81 -22.18 -2.86
C ARG A 454 22.48 -22.10 -4.23
N LEU A 455 23.55 -21.32 -4.32
CA LEU A 455 24.38 -21.19 -5.53
C LEU A 455 25.81 -21.56 -5.16
N GLY A 456 26.42 -22.47 -5.92
CA GLY A 456 27.75 -22.99 -5.60
C GLY A 456 27.85 -23.57 -4.18
N GLY A 457 26.77 -24.16 -3.66
CA GLY A 457 26.69 -24.72 -2.30
C GLY A 457 26.48 -23.69 -1.17
N LYS A 458 26.56 -22.38 -1.46
CA LYS A 458 26.40 -21.30 -0.48
C LYS A 458 24.97 -20.76 -0.46
N LEU A 459 24.42 -20.56 0.74
CA LEU A 459 23.13 -19.89 0.91
C LEU A 459 23.27 -18.41 0.52
N THR A 460 22.51 -17.99 -0.48
CA THR A 460 22.63 -16.69 -1.15
C THR A 460 21.27 -16.01 -1.21
N ASP A 461 21.24 -14.70 -0.95
CA ASP A 461 20.07 -13.87 -1.19
C ASP A 461 19.86 -13.72 -2.70
N ALA A 462 18.66 -13.98 -3.17
CA ALA A 462 18.30 -13.87 -4.59
C ALA A 462 16.94 -13.19 -4.76
N VAL A 463 16.70 -12.71 -5.98
CA VAL A 463 15.44 -12.11 -6.40
C VAL A 463 14.93 -12.76 -7.67
N ALA A 464 13.61 -12.95 -7.72
CA ALA A 464 12.89 -13.09 -8.97
C ALA A 464 12.54 -11.69 -9.47
N ILE A 465 12.86 -11.40 -10.73
CA ILE A 465 12.62 -10.12 -11.39
C ILE A 465 11.35 -10.24 -12.22
N TYR A 466 10.44 -9.28 -11.99
CA TYR A 466 9.19 -9.11 -12.71
C TYR A 466 9.28 -7.87 -13.60
N ALA A 467 8.61 -7.90 -14.75
CA ALA A 467 8.51 -6.74 -15.64
C ALA A 467 7.10 -6.55 -16.23
N GLY A 468 6.76 -5.32 -16.59
CA GLY A 468 5.55 -5.00 -17.35
C GLY A 468 4.26 -4.86 -16.53
N GLY A 469 4.36 -4.73 -15.20
CA GLY A 469 3.19 -4.46 -14.37
C GLY A 469 2.61 -3.07 -14.65
N LEU A 470 1.30 -2.99 -14.81
CA LEU A 470 0.58 -1.73 -15.02
C LEU A 470 -0.48 -1.53 -13.93
N THR A 471 -0.74 -0.27 -13.62
CA THR A 471 -1.77 0.16 -12.67
C THR A 471 -2.79 1.04 -13.39
N GLY A 472 -3.92 1.31 -12.74
CA GLY A 472 -4.99 2.12 -13.34
C GLY A 472 -6.01 1.33 -14.17
N PRO A 473 -6.68 1.94 -15.17
CA PRO A 473 -7.77 1.30 -15.91
C PRO A 473 -7.39 0.03 -16.67
N GLN A 474 -6.12 -0.10 -17.06
CA GLN A 474 -5.58 -1.24 -17.82
C GLN A 474 -4.63 -2.08 -16.96
N ALA A 475 -4.89 -2.15 -15.65
CA ALA A 475 -4.00 -2.83 -14.71
C ALA A 475 -3.75 -4.29 -15.12
N VAL A 476 -2.47 -4.67 -15.11
CA VAL A 476 -2.01 -6.04 -15.39
C VAL A 476 -0.88 -6.38 -14.45
N ALA A 477 -0.80 -7.65 -14.04
CA ALA A 477 0.31 -8.15 -13.25
C ALA A 477 1.58 -8.22 -14.10
N GLY A 478 2.70 -7.80 -13.55
CA GLY A 478 4.01 -8.02 -14.14
C GLY A 478 4.33 -9.52 -14.23
N GLU A 479 5.01 -9.89 -15.29
CA GLU A 479 5.44 -11.25 -15.58
C GLU A 479 6.80 -11.51 -14.95
N GLU A 480 6.99 -12.71 -14.39
CA GLU A 480 8.30 -13.13 -13.89
C GLU A 480 9.20 -13.43 -15.10
N ILE A 481 10.23 -12.61 -15.31
CA ILE A 481 11.14 -12.71 -16.47
C ILE A 481 12.46 -13.41 -16.11
N LEU A 482 12.85 -13.37 -14.83
CA LEU A 482 14.05 -14.03 -14.31
C LEU A 482 13.75 -14.54 -12.89
N GLU A 483 14.11 -15.77 -12.57
CA GLU A 483 13.73 -16.40 -11.29
C GLU A 483 14.85 -16.32 -10.22
N ASN A 484 16.09 -16.66 -10.57
CA ASN A 484 17.19 -16.89 -9.60
C ASN A 484 18.35 -15.89 -9.75
N VAL A 485 18.07 -14.59 -9.69
CA VAL A 485 19.11 -13.56 -9.82
C VAL A 485 19.76 -13.31 -8.45
N PRO A 486 21.07 -13.58 -8.29
CA PRO A 486 21.77 -13.32 -7.02
C PRO A 486 21.77 -11.83 -6.69
N CYS A 487 21.66 -11.51 -5.40
CA CYS A 487 21.82 -10.14 -4.90
C CYS A 487 23.29 -9.81 -4.60
N ASP A 488 24.15 -10.03 -5.59
CA ASP A 488 25.60 -9.77 -5.56
C ASP A 488 25.96 -8.50 -6.37
N GLU A 489 27.25 -8.26 -6.57
CA GLU A 489 27.78 -7.11 -7.31
C GLU A 489 27.32 -7.04 -8.77
N ASN A 490 26.83 -8.13 -9.37
CA ASN A 490 26.37 -8.17 -10.75
C ASN A 490 24.89 -7.79 -10.89
N LEU A 491 24.12 -7.72 -9.79
CA LEU A 491 22.71 -7.38 -9.85
C LEU A 491 22.43 -6.06 -10.62
N PRO A 492 23.18 -4.95 -10.41
CA PRO A 492 22.96 -3.72 -11.17
C PRO A 492 23.14 -3.87 -12.68
N GLU A 493 24.10 -4.70 -13.13
CA GLU A 493 24.33 -5.00 -14.55
C GLU A 493 23.14 -5.75 -15.15
N VAL A 494 22.63 -6.76 -14.44
CA VAL A 494 21.44 -7.52 -14.87
C VAL A 494 20.23 -6.60 -14.98
N VAL A 495 19.99 -5.77 -13.96
CA VAL A 495 18.83 -4.87 -13.94
C VAL A 495 18.94 -3.77 -15.00
N ALA A 496 20.13 -3.24 -15.27
CA ALA A 496 20.35 -2.25 -16.33
C ALA A 496 19.92 -2.82 -17.70
N LYS A 497 20.36 -4.04 -18.03
CA LYS A 497 19.97 -4.73 -19.29
C LYS A 497 18.47 -5.01 -19.39
N VAL A 498 17.84 -5.38 -18.26
CA VAL A 498 16.38 -5.52 -18.18
C VAL A 498 15.69 -4.19 -18.48
N ILE A 499 16.16 -3.08 -17.90
CA ILE A 499 15.58 -1.75 -18.10
C ILE A 499 15.75 -1.29 -19.55
N GLU A 500 16.92 -1.46 -20.15
CA GLU A 500 17.17 -1.13 -21.55
C GLU A 500 16.23 -1.91 -22.47
N SER A 501 16.10 -3.21 -22.25
CA SER A 501 15.20 -4.08 -23.02
C SER A 501 13.73 -3.65 -22.85
N TYR A 502 13.32 -3.36 -21.61
CA TYR A 502 11.98 -2.90 -21.30
C TYR A 502 11.65 -1.55 -21.96
N ARG A 503 12.58 -0.60 -21.96
CA ARG A 503 12.42 0.70 -22.62
C ARG A 503 12.30 0.53 -24.14
N PHE A 504 13.15 -0.28 -24.74
CA PHE A 504 13.09 -0.59 -26.17
C PHE A 504 11.73 -1.20 -26.57
N GLU A 505 11.24 -2.18 -25.82
CA GLU A 505 9.92 -2.76 -26.07
C GLU A 505 8.78 -1.75 -25.94
N LYS A 506 8.86 -0.86 -24.93
CA LYS A 506 7.85 0.17 -24.70
C LYS A 506 7.81 1.16 -25.86
N GLU A 507 8.97 1.67 -26.27
CA GLU A 507 9.09 2.57 -27.42
C GLU A 507 8.59 1.89 -28.70
N ALA A 508 8.97 0.63 -28.96
CA ALA A 508 8.49 -0.12 -30.12
C ALA A 508 6.96 -0.27 -30.14
N ARG A 509 6.32 -0.52 -28.98
CA ARG A 509 4.86 -0.60 -28.86
C ARG A 509 4.19 0.75 -29.09
N GLU A 510 4.75 1.82 -28.54
CA GLU A 510 4.23 3.19 -28.73
C GLU A 510 4.33 3.61 -30.20
N HIS A 511 5.46 3.33 -30.85
CA HIS A 511 5.63 3.55 -32.29
C HIS A 511 4.67 2.71 -33.14
N ALA A 512 4.50 1.42 -32.81
CA ALA A 512 3.58 0.54 -33.52
C ALA A 512 2.14 1.07 -33.44
N ALA A 513 1.70 1.51 -32.25
CA ALA A 513 0.37 2.09 -32.03
C ALA A 513 0.14 3.38 -32.82
N LEU A 514 1.17 4.21 -33.00
CA LEU A 514 1.11 5.41 -33.83
C LEU A 514 1.11 5.12 -35.34
N SER A 515 1.71 3.99 -35.75
CA SER A 515 1.82 3.57 -37.15
C SER A 515 0.65 2.72 -37.66
N ASP A 516 -0.27 2.32 -36.79
CA ASP A 516 -1.46 1.55 -37.18
C ASP A 516 -2.49 2.45 -37.90
N PRO A 517 -2.82 2.19 -39.18
CA PRO A 517 -3.79 2.98 -39.93
C PRO A 517 -5.21 2.99 -39.30
N LEU A 518 -5.53 2.02 -38.43
CA LEU A 518 -6.79 2.03 -37.66
C LEU A 518 -6.77 3.06 -36.51
N PHE A 519 -5.59 3.37 -35.93
CA PHE A 519 -5.45 4.40 -34.89
C PHE A 519 -5.45 5.83 -35.45
N ALA A 520 -4.92 6.02 -36.67
CA ALA A 520 -5.01 7.31 -37.38
C ALA A 520 -6.46 7.72 -37.71
N ALA A 521 -7.38 6.74 -37.81
CA ALA A 521 -8.81 6.98 -38.06
C ALA A 521 -9.68 6.98 -36.77
N ALA A 522 -9.17 6.51 -35.63
CA ALA A 522 -9.93 6.33 -34.39
C ALA A 522 -9.95 7.56 -33.46
N GLY A 523 -9.32 8.68 -33.85
CA GLY A 523 -9.36 9.96 -33.12
C GLY A 523 -10.77 10.56 -32.94
N THR A 524 -11.81 9.97 -33.54
CA THR A 524 -13.20 10.43 -33.44
C THR A 524 -14.22 9.39 -32.94
N ALA A 525 -13.84 8.15 -32.60
CA ALA A 525 -14.80 7.20 -32.02
C ALA A 525 -14.12 6.15 -31.14
N GLY A 526 -14.43 6.16 -29.84
CA GLY A 526 -13.92 5.19 -28.89
C GLY A 526 -14.46 3.79 -29.16
N LEU A 527 -13.56 2.83 -29.37
CA LEU A 527 -13.86 1.40 -29.35
C LEU A 527 -12.68 0.63 -28.76
N ALA A 528 -12.98 -0.23 -27.80
CA ALA A 528 -12.07 -1.19 -27.20
C ALA A 528 -11.85 -2.35 -28.18
N SER A 529 -10.59 -2.61 -28.58
CA SER A 529 -10.21 -3.87 -29.21
C SER A 529 -9.25 -4.63 -28.29
N ARG A 530 -9.64 -5.86 -27.96
CA ARG A 530 -8.86 -6.84 -27.21
C ARG A 530 -7.95 -7.57 -28.18
N HIS A 531 -6.64 -7.47 -28.05
CA HIS A 531 -5.69 -8.43 -28.61
C HIS A 531 -4.76 -8.92 -27.51
N SER A 532 -4.88 -10.20 -27.15
CA SER A 532 -3.92 -10.88 -26.28
C SER A 532 -2.60 -11.08 -27.04
N PRO A 533 -1.43 -10.80 -26.44
CA PRO A 533 -0.16 -11.15 -27.08
C PRO A 533 -0.02 -12.68 -27.15
N ARG A 534 0.36 -13.17 -28.33
CA ARG A 534 0.70 -14.59 -28.56
C ARG A 534 1.92 -14.96 -27.71
N ARG A 535 1.86 -16.11 -27.04
CA ARG A 535 3.01 -16.74 -26.37
C ARG A 535 4.17 -16.91 -27.36
N VAL A 536 5.31 -16.34 -27.04
CA VAL A 536 6.59 -16.71 -27.68
C VAL A 536 7.00 -18.07 -27.11
N VAL A 537 7.07 -19.07 -27.97
CA VAL A 537 7.53 -20.42 -27.62
C VAL A 537 9.06 -20.39 -27.59
N SER A 538 9.66 -20.67 -26.44
CA SER A 538 11.12 -20.82 -26.31
C SER A 538 11.61 -22.04 -27.12
N PRO A 539 12.78 -21.96 -27.78
CA PRO A 539 13.37 -23.12 -28.45
C PRO A 539 13.90 -24.12 -27.41
N VAL A 540 13.55 -25.38 -27.60
CA VAL A 540 14.00 -26.53 -26.80
C VAL A 540 15.51 -26.73 -27.01
N VAL A 541 16.29 -26.65 -25.93
CA VAL A 541 17.69 -27.09 -25.91
C VAL A 541 17.72 -28.53 -25.40
N SER A 542 18.12 -29.47 -26.26
CA SER A 542 18.30 -30.88 -25.90
C SER A 542 19.51 -31.09 -24.99
N PRO A 543 19.45 -32.00 -24.00
CA PRO A 543 20.57 -32.30 -23.14
C PRO A 543 21.59 -33.23 -23.83
N VAL A 544 22.85 -32.81 -23.84
CA VAL A 544 24.01 -33.64 -24.22
C VAL A 544 24.20 -34.70 -23.13
N ARG A 545 24.19 -35.97 -23.53
CA ARG A 545 24.52 -37.11 -22.67
C ARG A 545 26.02 -37.12 -22.38
N ALA A 546 26.39 -37.23 -21.12
CA ALA A 546 27.73 -37.59 -20.69
C ALA A 546 27.95 -39.10 -20.88
N ASN A 547 29.07 -39.47 -21.50
CA ASN A 547 29.78 -40.72 -21.27
C ASN A 547 31.03 -40.38 -20.45
#